data_AF-A0A9Q1H5N1-F1
#
_entry.id   AF-A0A9Q1H5N1-F1
#
_cell.length_a   1.000
_cell.length_b   1.000
_cell.length_c   1.000
_cell.angle_alpha   90.00
_cell.angle_beta   90.00
_cell.angle_gamma   90.00
#
_symmetry.space_group_name_H-M   'P 1'
#
loop_
_entity.id
_entity.type
_entity.pdbx_description
1 polymer ?
#
loop_
_entity_poly.entity_id
_entity_poly.type
_entity_poly.pdbx_seq_one_letter_code
_entity_poly.pdbx_strand_id
1 'polypeptide(L)'
;MVFGHCECQPTCNIPQNTTRCISSCDATESCICADGFLIKGNDCVSPNECGCYAPELYTEILNGDSFVNFKCSEKCTCNDDQLHCNSNFECSPNATCKIENGVRNCYCNEGYQGNGEICSPLPTDCYDAYEAGHGDNGVYTILPSGWPGSPFKVSCVMSTNGGGWTVFQRRTDGVTDFYQNWTSYRYGFGSLEGEFWLGNEHLHYLTNQKNYTLRIDIVTSEGSSVYDEYLYFRISNESNKFRIDNIGTHNGTAGNGMYNSGGYLFSTYDQDNDGCGNHQCAKVHRGAWWYANDWCPKCLNRHCHNFRYNSTCSGQCTASNLNGEYNGGNGENIFWANDYSYCNLIFTEMKIRPFEH
;
A
#
# COMPACT_ATOMS: atom_id res chain seq x y z
N MET A 1 29.57 -43.85 3.73
CA MET A 1 28.53 -44.91 3.73
C MET A 1 29.20 -46.27 3.77
N VAL A 2 28.58 -47.26 4.40
CA VAL A 2 29.01 -48.65 4.51
C VAL A 2 27.81 -49.58 4.26
N PHE A 3 28.04 -50.82 3.83
CA PHE A 3 26.98 -51.83 3.69
C PHE A 3 26.62 -52.43 5.05
N GLY A 4 25.33 -52.50 5.38
CA GLY A 4 24.85 -53.08 6.63
C GLY A 4 23.35 -53.44 6.64
N HIS A 5 22.89 -54.05 7.73
CA HIS A 5 21.47 -54.30 7.99
C HIS A 5 20.78 -53.00 8.45
N CYS A 6 19.56 -52.75 7.99
CA CYS A 6 18.79 -51.57 8.39
C CYS A 6 18.39 -51.65 9.87
N GLU A 7 19.20 -51.06 10.74
CA GLU A 7 18.80 -50.62 12.07
C GLU A 7 18.47 -49.12 12.06
N CYS A 8 17.74 -48.67 13.06
CA CYS A 8 17.34 -47.28 13.35
C CYS A 8 18.53 -46.29 13.22
N GLN A 9 18.77 -45.75 12.01
CA GLN A 9 19.91 -44.87 11.74
C GLN A 9 19.67 -43.47 12.31
N PRO A 10 20.67 -42.85 12.98
CA PRO A 10 20.55 -41.49 13.43
C PRO A 10 20.66 -40.49 12.27
N THR A 11 19.91 -39.40 12.41
CA THR A 11 19.87 -38.31 11.43
C THR A 11 20.17 -37.00 12.14
N CYS A 12 20.52 -35.93 11.43
CA CYS A 12 20.64 -34.61 12.07
C CYS A 12 19.31 -34.16 12.73
N ASN A 13 18.17 -34.61 12.19
CA ASN A 13 16.85 -34.33 12.75
C ASN A 13 16.51 -35.16 13.99
N ILE A 14 17.22 -36.27 14.21
CA ILE A 14 17.01 -37.20 15.32
C ILE A 14 18.37 -37.87 15.65
N PRO A 15 19.24 -37.20 16.41
CA PRO A 15 20.45 -37.82 16.95
C PRO A 15 20.02 -38.92 17.94
N GLN A 16 20.74 -40.05 18.00
CA GLN A 16 20.28 -41.30 18.64
C GLN A 16 19.54 -41.16 20.00
N ASN A 17 18.60 -42.10 20.24
CA ASN A 17 17.84 -42.34 21.48
C ASN A 17 16.41 -41.74 21.57
N THR A 18 15.69 -41.64 20.45
CA THR A 18 14.22 -41.46 20.48
C THR A 18 13.53 -42.60 19.74
N THR A 19 12.39 -43.05 20.26
CA THR A 19 11.60 -44.22 19.82
C THR A 19 10.94 -44.08 18.43
N ARG A 20 11.35 -43.09 17.63
CA ARG A 20 10.75 -42.73 16.32
C ARG A 20 11.82 -42.57 15.26
N CYS A 21 12.31 -43.68 14.74
CA CYS A 21 13.18 -43.68 13.56
C CYS A 21 12.40 -44.03 12.29
N ILE A 22 12.92 -43.55 11.16
CA ILE A 22 12.44 -43.92 9.82
C ILE A 22 12.98 -45.33 9.52
N SER A 23 12.22 -46.37 9.83
CA SER A 23 12.50 -47.74 9.38
C SER A 23 11.68 -48.03 8.13
N SER A 24 12.18 -47.65 6.95
CA SER A 24 11.65 -48.12 5.68
C SER A 24 12.75 -48.86 4.95
N CYS A 25 12.82 -50.16 5.19
CA CYS A 25 13.68 -51.05 4.43
C CYS A 25 12.92 -52.34 4.16
N ASP A 26 12.54 -52.54 2.89
CA ASP A 26 12.03 -53.83 2.38
C ASP A 26 13.20 -54.79 2.03
N ALA A 27 14.46 -54.37 2.20
CA ALA A 27 15.66 -55.10 1.79
C ALA A 27 16.60 -55.40 2.96
N THR A 28 17.25 -56.57 2.89
CA THR A 28 18.17 -57.10 3.91
C THR A 28 19.53 -56.41 3.94
N GLU A 29 19.96 -55.69 2.89
CA GLU A 29 21.23 -54.94 2.85
C GLU A 29 21.02 -53.56 2.23
N SER A 30 21.51 -52.50 2.90
CA SER A 30 21.42 -51.12 2.44
C SER A 30 22.70 -50.33 2.77
N CYS A 31 22.89 -49.18 2.11
CA CYS A 31 23.96 -48.23 2.45
C CYS A 31 23.54 -47.42 3.68
N ILE A 32 24.31 -47.56 4.75
CA ILE A 32 24.13 -46.84 6.02
C ILE A 32 25.32 -45.92 6.30
N CYS A 33 25.19 -45.03 7.27
CA CYS A 33 26.34 -44.24 7.72
C CYS A 33 27.27 -45.08 8.60
N ALA A 34 28.56 -44.80 8.52
CA ALA A 34 29.53 -45.45 9.41
C ALA A 34 29.28 -44.99 10.85
N ASP A 35 29.70 -45.80 11.83
CA ASP A 35 29.57 -45.46 13.25
C ASP A 35 30.14 -44.05 13.53
N GLY A 36 29.35 -43.23 14.22
CA GLY A 36 29.70 -41.83 14.53
C GLY A 36 29.29 -40.80 13.47
N PHE A 37 28.71 -41.19 12.33
CA PHE A 37 28.17 -40.28 11.31
C PHE A 37 26.64 -40.26 11.33
N LEU A 38 26.07 -39.11 10.93
CA LEU A 38 24.63 -38.86 10.88
C LEU A 38 24.16 -38.73 9.43
N ILE A 39 22.94 -39.19 9.14
CA ILE A 39 22.32 -38.97 7.82
C ILE A 39 21.79 -37.54 7.72
N LYS A 40 22.17 -36.84 6.64
CA LYS A 40 21.64 -35.52 6.23
C LYS A 40 21.28 -35.57 4.75
N GLY A 41 19.98 -35.64 4.42
CA GLY A 41 19.54 -35.89 3.05
C GLY A 41 20.01 -37.27 2.57
N ASN A 42 20.90 -37.30 1.57
CA ASN A 42 21.52 -38.53 1.04
C ASN A 42 22.97 -38.72 1.49
N ASP A 43 23.51 -37.79 2.29
CA ASP A 43 24.91 -37.77 2.70
C ASP A 43 25.10 -38.24 4.14
N CYS A 44 26.29 -38.74 4.45
CA CYS A 44 26.74 -39.05 5.80
C CYS A 44 27.69 -37.97 6.27
N VAL A 45 27.30 -37.24 7.30
CA VAL A 45 28.03 -36.08 7.82
C VAL A 45 28.48 -36.30 9.27
N SER A 46 29.54 -35.61 9.68
CA SER A 46 29.97 -35.56 11.08
C SER A 46 28.90 -34.89 11.95
N PRO A 47 28.78 -35.22 13.26
CA PRO A 47 27.85 -34.55 14.16
C PRO A 47 27.99 -33.02 14.18
N ASN A 48 29.21 -32.51 13.99
CA ASN A 48 29.51 -31.07 13.96
C ASN A 48 29.08 -30.38 12.65
N GLU A 49 28.63 -31.15 11.66
CA GLU A 49 28.07 -30.64 10.40
C GLU A 49 26.52 -30.62 10.42
N CYS A 50 25.93 -31.11 11.52
CA CYS A 50 24.53 -30.91 11.86
C CYS A 50 24.38 -29.67 12.75
N GLY A 51 23.23 -29.00 12.66
CA GLY A 51 22.81 -28.00 13.63
C GLY A 51 22.24 -28.63 14.91
N CYS A 52 21.53 -27.83 15.68
CA CYS A 52 20.98 -28.24 16.95
C CYS A 52 19.71 -29.08 16.78
N TYR A 53 19.61 -30.21 17.46
CA TYR A 53 18.37 -30.98 17.50
C TYR A 53 17.34 -30.34 18.44
N ALA A 54 16.15 -30.01 17.94
CA ALA A 54 15.01 -29.53 18.72
C ALA A 54 14.04 -30.69 19.06
N PRO A 55 14.04 -31.23 20.29
CA PRO A 55 13.26 -32.41 20.63
C PRO A 55 11.75 -32.24 20.49
N GLU A 56 11.24 -31.02 20.72
CA GLU A 56 9.80 -30.75 20.63
C GLU A 56 9.28 -30.71 19.19
N LEU A 57 10.13 -30.31 18.24
CA LEU A 57 9.79 -30.20 16.83
C LEU A 57 10.22 -31.42 16.02
N TYR A 58 11.02 -32.32 16.62
CA TYR A 58 11.60 -33.49 15.96
C TYR A 58 12.39 -33.11 14.68
N THR A 59 13.13 -32.00 14.74
CA THR A 59 13.88 -31.48 13.59
C THR A 59 15.19 -30.83 14.02
N GLU A 60 16.14 -30.75 13.08
CA GLU A 60 17.35 -29.95 13.15
C GLU A 60 17.01 -28.45 13.02
N ILE A 61 17.67 -27.62 13.81
CA ILE A 61 17.66 -26.15 13.75
C ILE A 61 19.06 -25.73 13.33
N LEU A 62 19.17 -25.00 12.22
CA LEU A 62 20.47 -24.57 11.72
C LEU A 62 21.09 -23.53 12.65
N ASN A 63 22.42 -23.46 12.64
CA ASN A 63 23.14 -22.48 13.45
C ASN A 63 22.71 -21.04 13.08
N GLY A 64 22.33 -20.24 14.07
CA GLY A 64 21.74 -18.91 13.92
C GLY A 64 20.20 -18.87 13.85
N ASP A 65 19.54 -20.00 13.58
CA ASP A 65 18.08 -20.07 13.53
C ASP A 65 17.47 -20.23 14.93
N SER A 66 16.18 -19.88 15.03
CA SER A 66 15.42 -19.98 16.28
C SER A 66 14.03 -20.58 16.06
N PHE A 67 13.50 -21.18 17.11
CA PHE A 67 12.13 -21.68 17.14
C PHE A 67 11.43 -21.33 18.45
N VAL A 68 10.10 -21.31 18.40
CA VAL A 68 9.24 -21.10 19.56
C VAL A 68 8.54 -22.41 19.90
N ASN A 69 8.54 -22.76 21.19
CA ASN A 69 7.95 -23.99 21.70
C ASN A 69 6.42 -24.03 21.49
N PHE A 70 5.78 -25.19 21.68
CA PHE A 70 4.35 -25.34 21.39
C PHE A 70 3.42 -24.44 22.24
N LYS A 71 3.88 -24.03 23.43
CA LYS A 71 3.15 -23.15 24.35
C LYS A 71 3.41 -21.67 24.11
N CYS A 72 4.36 -21.32 23.24
CA CYS A 72 4.93 -19.97 23.13
C CYS A 72 5.34 -19.37 24.48
N SER A 73 5.93 -20.21 25.33
CA SER A 73 6.49 -19.81 26.62
C SER A 73 8.02 -19.89 26.64
N GLU A 74 8.62 -20.33 25.53
CA GLU A 74 10.06 -20.47 25.40
C GLU A 74 10.45 -20.28 23.93
N LYS A 75 11.56 -19.56 23.73
CA LYS A 75 12.21 -19.39 22.43
C LYS A 75 13.64 -19.86 22.51
N CYS A 76 14.01 -20.77 21.62
CA CYS A 76 15.34 -21.37 21.57
C CYS A 76 16.06 -20.96 20.29
N THR A 77 17.33 -20.59 20.42
CA THR A 77 18.22 -20.28 19.29
C THR A 77 19.37 -21.29 19.28
N CYS A 78 19.71 -21.81 18.11
CA CYS A 78 20.88 -22.66 17.95
C CYS A 78 22.12 -21.78 17.74
N ASN A 79 23.09 -21.82 18.65
CA ASN A 79 24.41 -21.20 18.48
C ASN A 79 25.50 -22.20 18.84
N ASP A 80 26.54 -22.30 18.01
CA ASP A 80 27.71 -23.18 18.24
C ASP A 80 27.29 -24.63 18.58
N ASP A 81 26.34 -25.17 17.81
CA ASP A 81 25.75 -26.51 17.95
C ASP A 81 25.07 -26.76 19.32
N GLN A 82 24.72 -25.70 20.04
CA GLN A 82 23.97 -25.75 21.30
C GLN A 82 22.68 -24.92 21.26
N LEU A 83 21.61 -25.49 21.84
CA LEU A 83 20.35 -24.76 22.02
C LEU A 83 20.44 -23.83 23.24
N HIS A 84 20.27 -22.54 22.99
CA HIS A 84 20.09 -21.52 24.01
C HIS A 84 18.62 -21.12 24.08
N CYS A 85 17.93 -21.56 25.14
CA CYS A 85 16.50 -21.32 25.33
C CYS A 85 16.23 -20.23 26.36
N ASN A 86 15.36 -19.29 26.02
CA ASN A 86 14.84 -18.27 26.91
C ASN A 86 13.42 -18.64 27.35
N SER A 87 13.28 -19.15 28.58
CA SER A 87 12.00 -19.55 29.17
C SER A 87 11.16 -18.37 29.70
N ASN A 88 11.66 -17.13 29.61
CA ASN A 88 10.88 -15.91 29.89
C ASN A 88 10.28 -15.31 28.61
N PHE A 89 10.28 -16.07 27.52
CA PHE A 89 9.69 -15.64 26.26
C PHE A 89 8.17 -15.56 26.39
N GLU A 90 7.61 -14.41 26.04
CA GLU A 90 6.17 -14.18 26.00
C GLU A 90 5.83 -13.36 24.76
N CYS A 91 4.72 -13.72 24.12
CA CYS A 91 4.19 -12.90 23.03
C CYS A 91 3.69 -11.55 23.56
N SER A 92 3.70 -10.53 22.70
CA SER A 92 3.01 -9.28 22.97
C SER A 92 1.53 -9.55 23.34
N PRO A 93 0.92 -8.74 24.22
CA PRO A 93 -0.53 -8.80 24.45
C PRO A 93 -1.36 -8.60 23.17
N ASN A 94 -0.78 -7.95 22.15
CA ASN A 94 -1.38 -7.74 20.84
C ASN A 94 -0.85 -8.71 19.78
N ALA A 95 -0.38 -9.88 20.19
CA ALA A 95 0.04 -10.95 19.30
C ALA A 95 -0.64 -12.28 19.64
N THR A 96 -0.73 -13.14 18.65
CA THR A 96 -1.22 -14.51 18.79
C THR A 96 -0.10 -15.49 18.47
N CYS A 97 0.12 -16.45 19.38
CA CYS A 97 0.95 -17.62 19.13
C CYS A 97 0.24 -18.54 18.13
N LYS A 98 0.76 -18.64 16.91
CA LYS A 98 0.19 -19.49 15.85
C LYS A 98 1.29 -19.99 14.91
N ILE A 99 0.89 -20.83 13.95
CA ILE A 99 1.76 -21.27 12.86
C ILE A 99 1.36 -20.49 11.60
N GLU A 100 2.28 -19.75 11.00
CA GLU A 100 2.12 -19.16 9.68
C GLU A 100 3.24 -19.64 8.76
N ASN A 101 2.89 -20.12 7.56
CA ASN A 101 3.83 -20.68 6.59
C ASN A 101 4.75 -21.78 7.18
N GLY A 102 4.20 -22.61 8.08
CA GLY A 102 4.93 -23.71 8.73
C GLY A 102 5.80 -23.30 9.92
N VAL A 103 5.91 -22.00 10.24
CA VAL A 103 6.71 -21.50 11.36
C VAL A 103 5.80 -21.14 12.52
N ARG A 104 6.07 -21.69 13.71
CA ARG A 104 5.41 -21.26 14.95
C ARG A 104 6.13 -20.03 15.49
N ASN A 105 5.40 -18.95 15.69
CA ASN A 105 5.91 -17.74 16.31
C ASN A 105 4.77 -16.91 16.92
N CYS A 106 5.12 -15.82 17.59
CA CYS A 106 4.20 -14.75 17.90
C CYS A 106 3.98 -13.90 16.64
N TYR A 107 2.73 -13.68 16.26
CA TYR A 107 2.38 -12.83 15.13
C TYR A 107 1.43 -11.74 15.62
N CYS A 108 1.74 -10.48 15.30
CA CYS A 108 0.89 -9.37 15.70
C CYS A 108 -0.54 -9.55 15.18
N ASN A 109 -1.51 -9.19 16.01
CA ASN A 109 -2.92 -9.23 15.67
C ASN A 109 -3.21 -8.19 14.57
N GLU A 110 -4.35 -8.33 13.88
CA GLU A 110 -4.77 -7.37 12.87
C GLU A 110 -4.84 -5.95 13.45
N GLY A 111 -4.29 -4.97 12.72
CA GLY A 111 -4.14 -3.60 13.21
C GLY A 111 -2.81 -3.31 13.93
N TYR A 112 -1.95 -4.31 14.13
CA TYR A 112 -0.64 -4.16 14.76
C TYR A 112 0.48 -4.66 13.85
N GLN A 113 1.68 -4.11 14.05
CA GLN A 113 2.91 -4.47 13.36
C GLN A 113 4.07 -4.63 14.33
N GLY A 114 5.06 -5.43 13.95
CA GLY A 114 6.26 -5.69 14.74
C GLY A 114 6.72 -7.14 14.60
N ASN A 115 7.54 -7.61 15.56
CA ASN A 115 8.14 -8.95 15.53
C ASN A 115 7.33 -10.00 16.33
N GLY A 116 6.15 -9.64 16.83
CA GLY A 116 5.29 -10.52 17.63
C GLY A 116 5.58 -10.50 19.13
N GLU A 117 6.82 -10.29 19.52
CA GLU A 117 7.21 -10.01 20.92
C GLU A 117 6.87 -8.56 21.28
N ILE A 118 7.10 -7.65 20.33
CA ILE A 118 6.71 -6.25 20.37
C ILE A 118 5.76 -6.01 19.21
N CYS A 119 4.54 -5.58 19.53
CA CYS A 119 3.53 -5.21 18.56
C CYS A 119 3.00 -3.82 18.85
N SER A 120 3.20 -2.92 17.90
CA SER A 120 2.73 -1.54 17.93
C SER A 120 1.57 -1.36 16.96
N PRO A 121 0.59 -0.46 17.22
CA PRO A 121 -0.46 -0.17 16.27
C PRO A 121 0.09 0.21 14.90
N LEU A 122 -0.60 -0.18 13.83
CA LEU A 122 -0.31 0.31 12.48
C LEU A 122 -0.51 1.84 12.43
N PRO A 123 0.29 2.55 11.62
CA PRO A 123 0.11 3.99 11.43
C PRO A 123 -1.26 4.26 10.78
N THR A 124 -1.93 5.36 11.15
CA THR A 124 -3.23 5.70 10.57
C THR A 124 -3.13 6.41 9.22
N ASP A 125 -1.95 6.93 8.90
CA ASP A 125 -1.56 7.56 7.64
C ASP A 125 -0.02 7.62 7.52
N CYS A 126 0.51 8.17 6.43
CA CYS A 126 1.97 8.29 6.24
C CYS A 126 2.64 9.25 7.23
N TYR A 127 1.89 10.17 7.85
CA TYR A 127 2.45 11.12 8.80
C TYR A 127 2.71 10.45 10.15
N ASP A 128 1.79 9.61 10.62
CA ASP A 128 2.03 8.76 11.80
C ASP A 128 3.26 7.84 11.61
N ALA A 129 3.45 7.31 10.39
CA ALA A 129 4.65 6.53 10.07
C ALA A 129 5.92 7.39 10.09
N TYR A 130 5.85 8.60 9.55
CA TYR A 130 6.96 9.55 9.57
C TYR A 130 7.38 9.93 11.00
N GLU A 131 6.41 10.23 11.87
CA GLU A 131 6.64 10.54 13.30
C GLU A 131 7.18 9.33 14.09
N ALA A 132 6.87 8.11 13.65
CA ALA A 132 7.47 6.89 14.18
C ALA A 132 8.92 6.65 13.71
N GLY A 133 9.50 7.58 12.92
CA GLY A 133 10.88 7.54 12.46
C GLY A 133 11.09 6.84 11.11
N HIS A 134 10.02 6.51 10.39
CA HIS A 134 10.13 5.96 9.04
C HIS A 134 10.43 7.07 8.01
N GLY A 135 11.69 7.14 7.54
CA GLY A 135 12.17 8.23 6.69
C GLY A 135 12.19 7.97 5.18
N ASP A 136 11.97 6.72 4.74
CA ASP A 136 12.10 6.36 3.32
C ASP A 136 10.78 6.52 2.55
N ASN A 137 10.85 7.05 1.32
CA ASN A 137 9.70 7.03 0.42
C ASN A 137 9.39 5.58 0.03
N GLY A 138 8.11 5.24 -0.10
CA GLY A 138 7.73 3.88 -0.50
C GLY A 138 6.30 3.54 -0.21
N VAL A 139 6.00 2.24 -0.28
CA VAL A 139 4.66 1.71 0.01
C VAL A 139 4.59 1.26 1.47
N TYR A 140 3.65 1.82 2.21
CA TYR A 140 3.41 1.52 3.62
C TYR A 140 2.03 0.92 3.82
N THR A 141 1.87 0.10 4.86
CA THR A 141 0.56 -0.40 5.29
C THR A 141 0.04 0.49 6.40
N ILE A 142 -1.19 0.99 6.25
CA ILE A 142 -1.85 1.88 7.21
C ILE A 142 -3.21 1.30 7.61
N LEU A 143 -3.71 1.77 8.75
CA LEU A 143 -5.07 1.49 9.22
C LEU A 143 -5.71 2.79 9.73
N PRO A 144 -6.41 3.55 8.86
CA PRO A 144 -7.10 4.77 9.27
C PRO A 144 -8.15 4.53 10.35
N SER A 145 -8.34 5.52 11.22
CA SER A 145 -9.33 5.49 12.29
C SER A 145 -10.74 5.35 11.73
N GLY A 146 -11.50 4.37 12.23
CA GLY A 146 -12.88 4.11 11.80
C GLY A 146 -13.02 3.36 10.48
N TRP A 147 -11.92 3.02 9.79
CA TRP A 147 -11.95 2.16 8.61
C TRP A 147 -12.52 0.77 9.00
N PRO A 148 -13.60 0.30 8.36
CA PRO A 148 -14.24 -0.97 8.72
C PRO A 148 -13.60 -2.19 8.06
N GLY A 149 -12.69 -2.00 7.11
CA GLY A 149 -11.99 -3.08 6.41
C GLY A 149 -10.64 -3.42 7.04
N SER A 150 -9.92 -4.35 6.42
CA SER A 150 -8.54 -4.68 6.78
C SER A 150 -7.57 -3.55 6.41
N PRO A 151 -6.38 -3.49 7.05
CA PRO A 151 -5.34 -2.54 6.70
C PRO A 151 -5.00 -2.56 5.21
N PHE A 152 -4.70 -1.39 4.64
CA PHE A 152 -4.42 -1.24 3.22
C PHE A 152 -3.13 -0.49 2.97
N LYS A 153 -2.61 -0.62 1.75
CA LYS A 153 -1.33 -0.03 1.34
C LYS A 153 -1.52 1.35 0.73
N VAL A 154 -0.59 2.26 1.00
CA VAL A 154 -0.51 3.62 0.43
C VAL A 154 0.91 3.95 0.00
N SER A 155 1.06 4.89 -0.94
CA SER A 155 2.36 5.48 -1.27
C SER A 155 2.64 6.67 -0.35
N CYS A 156 3.77 6.62 0.36
CA CYS A 156 4.21 7.67 1.27
C CYS A 156 5.42 8.43 0.71
N VAL A 157 5.36 9.75 0.80
CA VAL A 157 6.49 10.65 0.53
C VAL A 157 6.97 11.25 1.84
N MET A 158 8.13 10.78 2.29
CA MET A 158 8.78 11.09 3.57
C MET A 158 9.91 12.12 3.43
N SER A 159 10.50 12.27 2.24
CA SER A 159 11.75 13.03 2.07
C SER A 159 11.60 14.49 1.64
N THR A 160 10.42 14.92 1.18
CA THR A 160 10.21 16.27 0.61
C THR A 160 9.07 17.01 1.28
N ASN A 161 9.14 18.36 1.26
CA ASN A 161 8.06 19.24 1.75
C ASN A 161 7.65 18.94 3.21
N GLY A 162 8.63 18.61 4.06
CA GLY A 162 8.42 18.24 5.47
C GLY A 162 8.01 16.79 5.72
N GLY A 163 7.90 15.94 4.70
CA GLY A 163 7.63 14.51 4.87
C GLY A 163 6.21 14.17 5.33
N GLY A 164 5.96 12.87 5.52
CA GLY A 164 4.69 12.35 6.03
C GLY A 164 3.49 12.48 5.10
N TRP A 165 3.70 12.61 3.79
CA TRP A 165 2.62 12.79 2.83
C TRP A 165 2.03 11.46 2.36
N THR A 166 0.70 11.33 2.42
CA THR A 166 -0.04 10.19 1.86
C THR A 166 -0.52 10.54 0.46
N VAL A 167 0.04 9.88 -0.56
CA VAL A 167 -0.33 10.10 -1.96
C VAL A 167 -1.60 9.33 -2.28
N PHE A 168 -2.58 10.01 -2.89
CA PHE A 168 -3.84 9.37 -3.31
C PHE A 168 -4.09 9.42 -4.82
N GLN A 169 -3.33 10.22 -5.56
CA GLN A 169 -3.32 10.23 -7.02
C GLN A 169 -1.91 10.50 -7.52
N ARG A 170 -1.49 9.79 -8.57
CA ARG A 170 -0.27 10.08 -9.32
C ARG A 170 -0.44 9.82 -10.82
N ARG A 171 0.04 10.74 -11.65
CA ARG A 171 0.21 10.61 -13.11
C ARG A 171 1.66 10.91 -13.49
N THR A 172 2.29 10.04 -14.27
CA THR A 172 3.71 10.06 -14.62
C THR A 172 4.02 9.64 -16.06
N ASP A 173 3.26 8.72 -16.65
CA ASP A 173 3.66 8.03 -17.90
C ASP A 173 2.50 7.64 -18.83
N GLY A 174 1.25 7.71 -18.36
CA GLY A 174 0.05 7.35 -19.12
C GLY A 174 -0.16 5.86 -19.33
N VAL A 175 0.50 4.99 -18.56
CA VAL A 175 0.30 3.53 -18.65
C VAL A 175 -1.06 3.12 -18.06
N THR A 176 -1.50 3.80 -17.00
CA THR A 176 -2.78 3.49 -16.35
C THR A 176 -3.90 4.32 -16.99
N ASP A 177 -4.98 3.66 -17.40
CA ASP A 177 -6.18 4.34 -17.89
C ASP A 177 -6.99 4.93 -16.71
N PHE A 178 -7.23 6.24 -16.74
CA PHE A 178 -8.04 6.97 -15.75
C PHE A 178 -9.48 7.20 -16.22
N TYR A 179 -9.84 6.82 -17.45
CA TYR A 179 -11.23 6.84 -17.90
C TYR A 179 -12.02 5.63 -17.35
N GLN A 180 -12.14 5.61 -16.02
CA GLN A 180 -12.67 4.49 -15.24
C GLN A 180 -14.08 4.76 -14.71
N ASN A 181 -14.79 3.67 -14.40
CA ASN A 181 -16.15 3.70 -13.88
C ASN A 181 -16.22 4.07 -12.38
N TRP A 182 -17.43 4.27 -11.86
CA TRP A 182 -17.68 4.60 -10.44
C TRP A 182 -17.05 3.60 -9.49
N THR A 183 -17.22 2.30 -9.76
CA THR A 183 -16.71 1.23 -8.91
C THR A 183 -15.18 1.25 -8.82
N SER A 184 -14.49 1.46 -9.94
CA SER A 184 -13.03 1.61 -9.97
C SER A 184 -12.59 2.83 -9.16
N TYR A 185 -13.23 3.99 -9.32
CA TYR A 185 -12.90 5.18 -8.53
C TYR A 185 -13.24 5.06 -7.04
N ARG A 186 -14.25 4.25 -6.69
CA ARG A 186 -14.63 3.94 -5.31
C ARG A 186 -13.53 3.15 -4.59
N TYR A 187 -13.07 2.06 -5.20
CA TYR A 187 -12.11 1.12 -4.60
C TYR A 187 -10.63 1.44 -4.89
N GLY A 188 -10.36 2.21 -5.93
CA GLY A 188 -9.02 2.52 -6.42
C GLY A 188 -8.55 1.61 -7.55
N PHE A 189 -7.53 2.05 -8.26
CA PHE A 189 -6.92 1.35 -9.40
C PHE A 189 -5.49 1.85 -9.67
N GLY A 190 -4.73 1.10 -10.46
CA GLY A 190 -3.34 1.42 -10.82
C GLY A 190 -2.30 0.80 -9.87
N SER A 191 -1.09 1.35 -9.87
CA SER A 191 0.03 0.87 -9.06
C SER A 191 0.54 1.98 -8.12
N LEU A 192 0.66 1.69 -6.82
CA LEU A 192 1.18 2.63 -5.82
C LEU A 192 2.63 3.08 -6.09
N GLU A 193 3.37 2.31 -6.90
CA GLU A 193 4.73 2.62 -7.35
C GLU A 193 4.76 3.38 -8.69
N GLY A 194 3.63 3.47 -9.39
CA GLY A 194 3.48 4.18 -10.66
C GLY A 194 2.27 5.10 -10.63
N GLU A 195 1.43 5.04 -11.67
CA GLU A 195 0.17 5.80 -11.74
C GLU A 195 -0.98 5.06 -11.05
N PHE A 196 -1.73 5.79 -10.22
CA PHE A 196 -2.87 5.23 -9.49
C PHE A 196 -3.87 6.29 -9.02
N TRP A 197 -5.06 5.80 -8.65
CA TRP A 197 -6.03 6.47 -7.81
C TRP A 197 -6.30 5.59 -6.60
N LEU A 198 -6.16 6.11 -5.38
CA LEU A 198 -6.23 5.31 -4.14
C LEU A 198 -7.62 4.71 -3.86
N GLY A 199 -8.67 5.35 -4.38
CA GLY A 199 -10.05 4.99 -4.08
C GLY A 199 -10.72 6.02 -3.18
N ASN A 200 -11.91 6.45 -3.58
CA ASN A 200 -12.68 7.47 -2.87
C ASN A 200 -13.14 7.01 -1.49
N GLU A 201 -13.36 5.70 -1.30
CA GLU A 201 -13.72 5.17 0.02
C GLU A 201 -12.55 5.29 1.00
N HIS A 202 -11.34 4.89 0.59
CA HIS A 202 -10.13 5.09 1.40
C HIS A 202 -9.87 6.58 1.69
N LEU A 203 -9.98 7.43 0.67
CA LEU A 203 -9.77 8.87 0.79
C LEU A 203 -10.79 9.53 1.74
N HIS A 204 -12.03 9.04 1.78
CA HIS A 204 -13.04 9.49 2.72
C HIS A 204 -12.59 9.25 4.16
N TYR A 205 -12.23 8.00 4.52
CA TYR A 205 -11.79 7.69 5.89
C TYR A 205 -10.51 8.45 6.27
N LEU A 206 -9.55 8.54 5.36
CA LEU A 206 -8.34 9.34 5.57
C LEU A 206 -8.66 10.81 5.85
N THR A 207 -9.49 11.47 5.04
CA THR A 207 -9.75 12.91 5.22
C THR A 207 -10.77 13.24 6.33
N ASN A 208 -11.36 12.22 6.97
CA ASN A 208 -12.35 12.38 8.05
C ASN A 208 -11.83 11.97 9.43
N GLN A 209 -10.62 11.41 9.56
CA GLN A 209 -10.04 11.05 10.87
C GLN A 209 -9.35 12.21 11.59
N LYS A 210 -8.81 13.18 10.84
CA LYS A 210 -8.13 14.41 11.31
C LYS A 210 -8.40 15.52 10.28
N ASN A 211 -7.87 16.73 10.51
CA ASN A 211 -7.86 17.78 9.49
C ASN A 211 -6.64 17.59 8.59
N TYR A 212 -6.85 17.54 7.27
CA TYR A 212 -5.78 17.31 6.30
C TYR A 212 -5.56 18.52 5.39
N THR A 213 -4.30 18.85 5.17
CA THR A 213 -3.84 19.69 4.07
C THR A 213 -3.74 18.85 2.81
N LEU A 214 -4.23 19.37 1.68
CA LEU A 214 -4.01 18.81 0.35
C LEU A 214 -2.86 19.57 -0.31
N ARG A 215 -1.90 18.84 -0.88
CA ARG A 215 -0.86 19.36 -1.77
C ARG A 215 -0.97 18.71 -3.13
N ILE A 216 -0.78 19.50 -4.17
CA ILE A 216 -0.80 19.07 -5.56
C ILE A 216 0.49 19.56 -6.22
N ASP A 217 1.35 18.62 -6.59
CA ASP A 217 2.57 18.90 -7.34
C ASP A 217 2.32 18.68 -8.83
N ILE A 218 2.83 19.58 -9.66
CA ILE A 218 2.58 19.61 -11.11
C ILE A 218 3.90 19.86 -11.84
N VAL A 219 4.15 19.10 -12.91
CA VAL A 219 5.14 19.48 -13.92
C VAL A 219 4.42 19.81 -15.23
N THR A 220 4.60 21.03 -15.69
CA THR A 220 3.96 21.53 -16.91
C THR A 220 4.56 20.87 -18.16
N SER A 221 3.88 20.99 -19.30
CA SER A 221 4.39 20.54 -20.59
C SER A 221 5.72 21.18 -21.01
N GLU A 222 6.06 22.32 -20.41
CA GLU A 222 7.33 23.05 -20.62
C GLU A 222 8.43 22.60 -19.64
N GLY A 223 8.14 21.67 -18.73
CA GLY A 223 9.07 21.15 -17.72
C GLY A 223 9.15 21.99 -16.44
N SER A 224 8.31 23.01 -16.28
CA SER A 224 8.29 23.83 -15.05
C SER A 224 7.59 23.08 -13.92
N SER A 225 8.20 23.07 -12.73
CA SER A 225 7.58 22.51 -11.52
C SER A 225 6.83 23.60 -10.75
N VAL A 226 5.54 23.38 -10.54
CA VAL A 226 4.64 24.28 -9.79
C VAL A 226 3.81 23.46 -8.81
N TYR A 227 3.20 24.12 -7.82
CA TYR A 227 2.38 23.43 -6.83
C TYR A 227 1.23 24.29 -6.33
N ASP A 228 0.20 23.65 -5.78
CA ASP A 228 -0.84 24.27 -4.96
C ASP A 228 -1.02 23.48 -3.66
N GLU A 229 -1.34 24.19 -2.58
CA GLU A 229 -1.68 23.66 -1.27
C GLU A 229 -3.00 24.26 -0.78
N TYR A 230 -3.79 23.44 -0.09
CA TYR A 230 -5.07 23.80 0.50
C TYR A 230 -5.08 23.35 1.95
N LEU A 231 -5.20 24.30 2.89
CA LEU A 231 -5.11 24.04 4.35
C LEU A 231 -6.20 23.12 4.90
N TYR A 232 -7.20 22.80 4.10
CA TYR A 232 -8.25 21.86 4.45
C TYR A 232 -8.68 21.10 3.20
N PHE A 233 -8.83 19.79 3.31
CA PHE A 233 -9.42 18.97 2.27
C PHE A 233 -10.17 17.80 2.91
N ARG A 234 -11.47 17.73 2.61
CA ARG A 234 -12.35 16.68 3.11
C ARG A 234 -13.36 16.28 2.06
N ILE A 235 -13.52 14.97 1.89
CA ILE A 235 -14.59 14.42 1.05
C ILE A 235 -15.62 13.69 1.90
N SER A 236 -16.88 13.80 1.49
CA SER A 236 -17.99 13.07 2.10
C SER A 236 -17.97 11.59 1.69
N ASN A 237 -18.90 10.81 2.24
CA ASN A 237 -19.02 9.39 1.93
C ASN A 237 -19.76 9.13 0.59
N GLU A 238 -19.90 7.86 0.23
CA GLU A 238 -20.53 7.45 -1.03
C GLU A 238 -22.02 7.86 -1.13
N SER A 239 -22.77 7.88 -0.02
CA SER A 239 -24.17 8.32 -0.04
C SER A 239 -24.32 9.79 -0.40
N ASN A 240 -23.29 10.60 -0.14
CA ASN A 240 -23.14 11.99 -0.58
C ASN A 240 -22.23 12.13 -1.82
N LYS A 241 -22.02 11.04 -2.56
CA LYS A 241 -21.28 11.02 -3.83
C LYS A 241 -19.86 11.57 -3.73
N PHE A 242 -19.20 11.33 -2.60
CA PHE A 242 -17.83 11.77 -2.35
C PHE A 242 -17.60 13.27 -2.57
N ARG A 243 -18.63 14.10 -2.36
CA ARG A 243 -18.56 15.57 -2.44
C ARG A 243 -17.35 16.12 -1.70
N ILE A 244 -16.65 17.12 -2.26
CA ILE A 244 -15.71 17.93 -1.46
C ILE A 244 -16.52 18.78 -0.49
N ASP A 245 -16.48 18.46 0.79
CA ASP A 245 -17.22 19.19 1.82
C ASP A 245 -16.60 20.54 2.14
N ASN A 246 -15.27 20.60 2.09
CA ASN A 246 -14.53 21.81 2.37
C ASN A 246 -13.16 21.75 1.68
N ILE A 247 -12.82 22.84 1.01
CA ILE A 247 -11.49 23.12 0.52
C ILE A 247 -11.02 24.43 1.15
N GLY A 248 -9.93 24.35 1.91
CA GLY A 248 -9.44 25.45 2.74
C GLY A 248 -8.76 26.55 1.91
N THR A 249 -8.15 27.49 2.63
CA THR A 249 -7.36 28.56 2.02
C THR A 249 -6.28 27.99 1.10
N HIS A 250 -6.24 28.53 -0.11
CA HIS A 250 -5.25 28.21 -1.13
C HIS A 250 -3.93 28.95 -0.87
N ASN A 251 -2.82 28.27 -1.18
CA ASN A 251 -1.49 28.84 -1.33
C ASN A 251 -0.76 28.08 -2.44
N GLY A 252 0.10 28.73 -3.22
CA GLY A 252 0.86 28.04 -4.25
C GLY A 252 1.21 28.90 -5.46
N THR A 253 1.85 28.26 -6.43
CA THR A 253 2.33 28.88 -7.67
C THR A 253 1.62 28.35 -8.92
N ALA A 254 0.77 27.32 -8.78
CA ALA A 254 0.08 26.71 -9.92
C ALA A 254 -1.25 27.41 -10.26
N GLY A 255 -1.71 28.34 -9.43
CA GLY A 255 -2.83 29.22 -9.74
C GLY A 255 -4.20 28.57 -9.49
N ASN A 256 -4.42 28.10 -8.26
CA ASN A 256 -5.70 27.69 -7.66
C ASN A 256 -6.72 26.94 -8.54
N GLY A 257 -6.32 25.79 -9.09
CA GLY A 257 -7.18 25.00 -9.99
C GLY A 257 -8.36 24.28 -9.32
N MET A 258 -8.37 24.09 -7.99
CA MET A 258 -9.52 23.50 -7.27
C MET A 258 -10.59 24.50 -6.84
N TYR A 259 -10.40 25.80 -7.11
CA TYR A 259 -11.30 26.85 -6.62
C TYR A 259 -12.79 26.54 -6.86
N ASN A 260 -13.11 26.00 -8.03
CA ASN A 260 -14.49 25.65 -8.42
C ASN A 260 -14.91 24.22 -8.07
N SER A 261 -14.04 23.39 -7.48
CA SER A 261 -14.38 22.00 -7.14
C SER A 261 -14.98 21.85 -5.74
N GLY A 262 -14.81 22.85 -4.87
CA GLY A 262 -15.40 22.85 -3.52
C GLY A 262 -16.93 22.80 -3.56
N GLY A 263 -17.52 21.87 -2.80
CA GLY A 263 -18.98 21.69 -2.72
C GLY A 263 -19.58 20.80 -3.82
N TYR A 264 -18.82 20.42 -4.84
CA TYR A 264 -19.33 19.62 -5.95
C TYR A 264 -19.21 18.11 -5.71
N LEU A 265 -20.11 17.35 -6.33
CA LEU A 265 -20.18 15.89 -6.25
C LEU A 265 -19.16 15.27 -7.21
N PHE A 266 -18.62 14.10 -6.86
CA PHE A 266 -17.75 13.36 -7.77
C PHE A 266 -18.57 12.74 -8.89
N SER A 267 -18.06 12.73 -10.13
CA SER A 267 -18.74 12.10 -11.26
C SER A 267 -17.77 11.27 -12.11
N THR A 268 -18.26 10.11 -12.55
CA THR A 268 -17.59 9.21 -13.51
C THR A 268 -18.43 9.10 -14.78
N TYR A 269 -17.92 8.46 -15.83
CA TYR A 269 -18.65 8.37 -17.10
C TYR A 269 -19.97 7.58 -17.00
N ASP A 270 -20.09 6.71 -16.01
CA ASP A 270 -21.27 5.87 -15.75
C ASP A 270 -22.13 6.38 -14.58
N GLN A 271 -21.67 7.40 -13.84
CA GLN A 271 -22.42 8.01 -12.76
C GLN A 271 -22.28 9.54 -12.77
N ASP A 272 -23.25 10.16 -13.42
CA ASP A 272 -23.38 11.61 -13.61
C ASP A 272 -23.97 12.29 -12.36
N ASN A 273 -23.14 13.08 -11.67
CA ASN A 273 -23.53 13.90 -10.52
C ASN A 273 -23.09 15.37 -10.69
N ASP A 274 -22.70 15.77 -11.91
CA ASP A 274 -22.04 17.06 -12.15
C ASP A 274 -23.02 18.23 -12.28
N GLY A 275 -24.32 17.93 -12.46
CA GLY A 275 -25.39 18.93 -12.54
C GLY A 275 -25.39 19.73 -13.83
N CYS A 276 -24.64 19.30 -14.84
CA CYS A 276 -24.52 19.92 -16.14
C CYS A 276 -25.67 19.44 -17.06
N GLY A 277 -26.73 20.24 -17.22
CA GLY A 277 -27.97 19.77 -17.86
C GLY A 277 -27.88 19.33 -19.34
N ASN A 278 -26.81 19.71 -20.06
CA ASN A 278 -26.68 19.47 -21.50
C ASN A 278 -25.59 18.46 -21.89
N HIS A 279 -24.70 18.09 -20.96
CA HIS A 279 -23.50 17.29 -21.24
C HIS A 279 -23.09 16.52 -19.99
N GLN A 280 -22.48 15.35 -20.15
CA GLN A 280 -21.89 14.62 -19.02
C GLN A 280 -20.41 14.92 -18.95
N CYS A 281 -19.99 15.65 -17.92
CA CYS A 281 -18.65 16.22 -17.83
C CYS A 281 -17.56 15.14 -17.81
N ALA A 282 -17.81 14.05 -17.08
CA ALA A 282 -16.89 12.93 -17.04
C ALA A 282 -16.68 12.25 -18.40
N LYS A 283 -17.68 12.25 -19.29
CA LYS A 283 -17.55 11.71 -20.65
C LYS A 283 -16.77 12.63 -21.57
N VAL A 284 -17.07 13.93 -21.56
CA VAL A 284 -16.41 14.90 -22.46
C VAL A 284 -14.96 15.17 -22.05
N HIS A 285 -14.65 15.07 -20.76
CA HIS A 285 -13.30 15.25 -20.24
C HIS A 285 -12.50 13.95 -20.10
N ARG A 286 -13.11 12.81 -20.46
CA ARG A 286 -12.53 11.46 -20.37
C ARG A 286 -11.75 11.19 -19.06
N GLY A 287 -12.39 11.53 -17.95
CA GLY A 287 -11.86 11.32 -16.61
C GLY A 287 -12.91 11.59 -15.54
N ALA A 288 -12.66 11.16 -14.30
CA ALA A 288 -13.56 11.45 -13.19
C ALA A 288 -13.04 12.60 -12.32
N TRP A 289 -13.95 13.46 -11.86
CA TRP A 289 -13.61 14.63 -11.06
C TRP A 289 -14.80 15.19 -10.28
N TRP A 290 -14.54 16.17 -9.43
CA TRP A 290 -15.54 17.06 -8.84
C TRP A 290 -15.83 18.21 -9.82
N TYR A 291 -16.63 17.90 -10.84
CA TYR A 291 -17.02 18.83 -11.89
C TYR A 291 -18.02 19.88 -11.38
N ALA A 292 -17.87 21.11 -11.87
CA ALA A 292 -18.70 22.26 -11.54
C ALA A 292 -19.68 22.59 -12.66
N ASN A 293 -20.94 22.89 -12.33
CA ASN A 293 -21.95 23.25 -13.32
C ASN A 293 -22.00 24.75 -13.66
N ASP A 294 -21.27 25.61 -12.94
CA ASP A 294 -21.27 27.07 -13.13
C ASP A 294 -20.88 27.53 -14.55
N TRP A 295 -20.13 26.69 -15.28
CA TRP A 295 -19.57 27.00 -16.60
C TRP A 295 -20.22 26.24 -17.75
N CYS A 296 -21.02 25.22 -17.44
CA CYS A 296 -21.72 24.39 -18.41
C CYS A 296 -22.54 25.15 -19.46
N PRO A 297 -23.33 26.20 -19.12
CA PRO A 297 -24.16 26.87 -20.11
C PRO A 297 -23.42 27.89 -20.97
N LYS A 298 -22.11 28.12 -20.75
CA LYS A 298 -21.37 29.22 -21.38
C LYS A 298 -20.65 28.77 -22.65
N CYS A 299 -20.83 29.52 -23.74
CA CYS A 299 -19.98 29.40 -24.92
C CYS A 299 -18.69 30.20 -24.73
N LEU A 300 -17.58 29.49 -24.65
CA LEU A 300 -16.26 30.04 -24.43
C LEU A 300 -15.39 29.95 -25.68
N ASN A 301 -14.36 30.79 -25.72
CA ASN A 301 -13.28 30.66 -26.69
C ASN A 301 -12.53 29.36 -26.48
N ARG A 302 -11.91 28.85 -27.54
CA ARG A 302 -11.26 27.54 -27.52
C ARG A 302 -9.96 27.58 -26.70
N HIS A 303 -9.96 26.94 -25.54
CA HIS A 303 -8.76 26.52 -24.80
C HIS A 303 -8.72 25.00 -24.64
N CYS A 304 -7.58 24.48 -24.15
CA CYS A 304 -7.36 23.04 -24.00
C CYS A 304 -8.37 22.38 -23.06
N HIS A 305 -8.77 23.08 -22.00
CA HIS A 305 -9.74 22.59 -21.02
C HIS A 305 -11.20 22.74 -21.48
N ASN A 306 -11.44 23.24 -22.70
CA ASN A 306 -12.78 23.33 -23.27
C ASN A 306 -13.06 22.17 -24.22
N PHE A 307 -14.24 21.58 -24.08
CA PHE A 307 -14.75 20.60 -25.04
C PHE A 307 -15.64 21.28 -26.08
N ARG A 308 -15.59 20.78 -27.31
CA ARG A 308 -16.39 21.33 -28.41
C ARG A 308 -17.79 20.72 -28.36
N TYR A 309 -18.78 21.52 -27.97
CA TYR A 309 -20.18 21.09 -27.97
C TYR A 309 -20.82 21.20 -29.36
N ASN A 310 -20.48 22.24 -30.14
CA ASN A 310 -20.93 22.36 -31.54
C ASN A 310 -19.91 23.13 -32.40
N SER A 311 -20.25 23.42 -33.66
CA SER A 311 -19.34 24.07 -34.60
C SER A 311 -18.82 25.44 -34.15
N THR A 312 -19.55 26.15 -33.28
CA THR A 312 -19.26 27.54 -32.88
C THR A 312 -19.07 27.73 -31.37
N CYS A 313 -19.30 26.71 -30.56
CA CYS A 313 -19.34 26.83 -29.10
C CYS A 313 -18.48 25.74 -28.43
N SER A 314 -17.61 26.18 -27.51
CA SER A 314 -16.85 25.31 -26.62
C SER A 314 -17.34 25.50 -25.18
N GLY A 315 -17.58 24.40 -24.47
CA GLY A 315 -18.03 24.39 -23.07
C GLY A 315 -16.91 24.10 -22.09
N GLN A 316 -17.19 24.26 -20.80
CA GLN A 316 -16.27 23.94 -19.71
C GLN A 316 -17.05 23.37 -18.53
N CYS A 317 -16.60 22.24 -17.98
CA CYS A 317 -17.17 21.65 -16.77
C CYS A 317 -16.33 21.86 -15.51
N THR A 318 -15.09 22.31 -15.67
CA THR A 318 -14.17 22.47 -14.55
C THR A 318 -12.97 23.31 -14.99
N ALA A 319 -12.29 23.91 -14.04
CA ALA A 319 -11.03 24.62 -14.26
C ALA A 319 -9.83 23.64 -14.20
N SER A 320 -10.00 22.47 -13.58
CA SER A 320 -8.97 21.43 -13.48
C SER A 320 -9.54 20.04 -13.74
N ASN A 321 -8.76 19.20 -14.41
CA ASN A 321 -8.98 17.75 -14.46
C ASN A 321 -7.63 17.06 -14.55
N LEU A 322 -7.18 16.48 -13.44
CA LEU A 322 -5.91 15.76 -13.36
C LEU A 322 -6.05 14.27 -13.76
N ASN A 323 -7.26 13.84 -14.08
CA ASN A 323 -7.62 12.47 -14.39
C ASN A 323 -7.99 12.26 -15.87
N GLY A 324 -7.73 13.25 -16.74
CA GLY A 324 -7.92 13.13 -18.18
C GLY A 324 -6.87 12.22 -18.85
N GLU A 325 -6.93 12.20 -20.18
CA GLU A 325 -6.05 11.41 -21.04
C GLU A 325 -4.74 12.15 -21.37
N TYR A 326 -3.64 11.40 -21.43
CA TYR A 326 -2.40 11.92 -22.01
C TYR A 326 -2.58 12.18 -23.51
N ASN A 327 -2.18 13.37 -23.95
CA ASN A 327 -2.37 13.85 -25.34
C ASN A 327 -3.84 13.94 -25.78
N GLY A 328 -4.78 13.99 -24.83
CA GLY A 328 -6.19 14.25 -25.11
C GLY A 328 -6.41 15.59 -25.84
N GLY A 329 -7.44 15.66 -26.67
CA GLY A 329 -7.82 16.89 -27.37
C GLY A 329 -9.18 17.39 -26.90
N ASN A 330 -9.45 18.69 -27.07
CA ASN A 330 -10.78 19.28 -26.81
C ASN A 330 -11.33 18.97 -25.40
N GLY A 331 -10.57 19.28 -24.35
CA GLY A 331 -11.01 19.10 -22.96
C GLY A 331 -10.67 17.74 -22.38
N GLU A 332 -10.25 16.75 -23.17
CA GLU A 332 -9.96 15.40 -22.69
C GLU A 332 -8.61 15.29 -21.98
N ASN A 333 -7.74 16.28 -22.09
CA ASN A 333 -6.38 16.22 -21.57
C ASN A 333 -6.29 16.36 -20.04
N ILE A 334 -5.11 16.06 -19.49
CA ILE A 334 -4.74 16.43 -18.12
C ILE A 334 -4.42 17.93 -18.10
N PHE A 335 -5.17 18.70 -17.31
CA PHE A 335 -4.99 20.16 -17.24
C PHE A 335 -5.23 20.73 -15.84
N TRP A 336 -4.60 21.87 -15.61
CA TRP A 336 -4.79 22.71 -14.44
C TRP A 336 -4.94 24.15 -14.90
N ALA A 337 -6.13 24.71 -14.72
CA ALA A 337 -6.41 26.07 -15.12
C ALA A 337 -7.16 26.84 -14.03
N ASN A 338 -6.75 28.09 -13.81
CA ASN A 338 -7.55 29.17 -13.22
C ASN A 338 -6.80 30.49 -13.46
N ASP A 339 -5.73 30.77 -12.70
CA ASP A 339 -4.88 31.97 -12.93
C ASP A 339 -3.94 31.78 -14.14
N TYR A 340 -3.50 30.54 -14.35
CA TYR A 340 -2.74 30.09 -15.50
C TYR A 340 -3.52 29.01 -16.24
N SER A 341 -3.11 28.64 -17.45
CA SER A 341 -3.71 27.53 -18.19
C SER A 341 -2.63 26.53 -18.57
N TYR A 342 -2.41 25.54 -17.71
CA TYR A 342 -1.48 24.45 -17.96
C TYR A 342 -2.21 23.28 -18.61
N CYS A 343 -1.82 22.97 -19.84
CA CYS A 343 -2.40 21.92 -20.66
C CYS A 343 -1.39 20.80 -20.84
N ASN A 344 -1.86 19.55 -20.91
CA ASN A 344 -1.02 18.38 -21.19
C ASN A 344 0.12 18.26 -20.17
N LEU A 345 -0.26 18.31 -18.89
CA LEU A 345 0.68 18.11 -17.79
C LEU A 345 1.39 16.77 -17.96
N ILE A 346 2.71 16.77 -17.77
CA ILE A 346 3.52 15.55 -17.91
C ILE A 346 3.61 14.79 -16.59
N PHE A 347 3.43 15.49 -15.47
CA PHE A 347 3.37 14.90 -14.13
C PHE A 347 2.33 15.62 -13.27
N THR A 348 1.61 14.86 -12.46
CA THR A 348 0.88 15.40 -11.32
C THR A 348 0.79 14.40 -10.18
N GLU A 349 0.87 14.88 -8.95
CA GLU A 349 0.72 14.07 -7.74
C GLU A 349 -0.15 14.83 -6.74
N MET A 350 -1.22 14.19 -6.26
CA MET A 350 -2.06 14.71 -5.19
C MET A 350 -1.81 13.93 -3.91
N LYS A 351 -1.54 14.65 -2.82
CA LYS A 351 -1.19 14.06 -1.53
C LYS A 351 -1.74 14.85 -0.37
N ILE A 352 -2.02 14.15 0.73
CA ILE A 352 -2.59 14.72 1.94
C ILE A 352 -1.68 14.48 3.15
N ARG A 353 -1.69 15.42 4.10
CA ARG A 353 -1.00 15.29 5.38
C ARG A 353 -1.82 15.97 6.48
N PRO A 354 -1.89 15.43 7.71
CA PRO A 354 -2.53 16.09 8.83
C PRO A 354 -1.98 17.50 9.06
N PHE A 355 -2.87 18.41 9.49
CA PHE A 355 -2.51 19.76 9.88
C PHE A 355 -1.83 19.76 11.27
N GLU A 356 -0.66 20.39 11.38
CA GLU A 356 -0.02 20.68 12.68
C GLU A 356 -0.48 22.07 13.15
N HIS A 357 -0.98 22.16 14.39
CA HIS A 357 -1.36 23.41 15.03
C HIS A 357 -0.18 24.10 15.71
#